data_AF-A0A430FAK0-F1
#
_entry.id   AF-A0A430FAK0-F1
#
_cell.length_a   1.000
_cell.length_b   1.000
_cell.length_c   1.000
_cell.angle_alpha   90.00
_cell.angle_beta   90.00
_cell.angle_gamma   90.00
#
_symmetry.space_group_name_H-M   'P 1'
#
loop_
_entity.id
_entity.type
_entity.pdbx_description
1 polymer ?
#
loop_
_entity_poly.entity_id
_entity_poly.type
_entity_poly.pdbx_seq_one_letter_code
_entity_poly.pdbx_strand_id
1 'polypeptide(L)'
;MEQPRKPKGAPNGAGGQYDTTAGSFRSLLPDLGDAACLDLAEITADLRGRAVREPVTARTPEETAGLLAETASVELGADGLVLRDADGATVYSEAAGGLPLDRRTLRADKRVRREARRVFAMREEDLEGVGAAERRRLARDAWALTGPYGHRRLIDRGGPLRRYAPADRVAASLRRRADGAQAVRLLCDMQEEDASQAMSIIRAGYPSETDHEAAWAYINRTSVARYDKDVTDPDGTVHHAGDAIRERRVVWLMEPGTNRYVKDADGRRIPVVRMVNKRNAKAEVARSYLRMVHSPTRGVPSVGEAREAAHALHALDDDPARQAAAFYAMAYGRRAAAERGLDVDGAQRAILSRRGGSRIVAAWDRPGGNGNVARMIAYQKALGTDAARLFLDMEPGDDRRANRVRGADGTPRRRLSEMRSFLHAVYAM
;
A
#
# COMPACT_ATOMS: atom_id res chain seq x y z
N MET A 1 12.24 -6.97 -26.69
CA MET A 1 11.51 -5.92 -25.95
C MET A 1 12.16 -5.78 -24.59
N GLU A 2 12.81 -4.65 -24.31
CA GLU A 2 13.42 -4.37 -22.99
C GLU A 2 12.32 -4.22 -21.94
N GLN A 3 12.43 -4.97 -20.83
CA GLN A 3 11.57 -4.77 -19.67
C GLN A 3 11.75 -3.34 -19.13
N PRO A 4 10.67 -2.61 -18.82
CA PRO A 4 10.79 -1.28 -18.23
C PRO A 4 11.54 -1.35 -16.90
N ARG A 5 12.66 -0.62 -16.81
CA ARG A 5 13.50 -0.55 -15.61
C ARG A 5 12.68 -0.03 -14.43
N LYS A 6 12.56 -0.88 -13.40
CA LYS A 6 11.93 -0.54 -12.13
C LYS A 6 12.51 0.77 -11.56
N PRO A 7 11.67 1.77 -11.23
CA PRO A 7 12.18 3.03 -10.69
C PRO A 7 12.87 2.79 -9.33
N LYS A 8 14.07 3.37 -9.18
CA LYS A 8 14.84 3.37 -7.94
C LYS A 8 13.97 3.87 -6.77
N GLY A 9 13.67 3.00 -5.81
CA GLY A 9 12.77 3.28 -4.67
C GLY A 9 11.40 2.60 -4.73
N ALA A 10 11.05 1.92 -5.83
CA ALA A 10 9.87 1.06 -5.87
C ALA A 10 10.09 -0.20 -5.00
N PRO A 11 9.13 -0.59 -4.16
CA PRO A 11 9.25 -1.72 -3.25
C PRO A 11 9.54 -3.02 -4.00
N ASN A 12 10.49 -3.81 -3.52
CA ASN A 12 10.72 -5.20 -3.96
C ASN A 12 9.65 -6.09 -3.31
N GLY A 13 8.49 -6.21 -3.96
CA GLY A 13 7.46 -7.15 -3.53
C GLY A 13 6.06 -6.59 -3.67
N ALA A 14 5.14 -7.43 -4.11
CA ALA A 14 3.71 -7.16 -4.17
C ALA A 14 3.03 -7.19 -2.77
N GLY A 15 3.76 -6.89 -1.69
CA GLY A 15 3.19 -6.83 -0.35
C GLY A 15 2.29 -5.61 -0.21
N GLY A 16 1.07 -5.80 0.31
CA GLY A 16 0.13 -4.70 0.57
C GLY A 16 -1.12 -4.62 -0.33
N GLN A 17 -1.31 -5.53 -1.30
CA GLN A 17 -2.59 -5.64 -2.02
C GLN A 17 -3.55 -6.62 -1.33
N TYR A 18 -4.42 -6.10 -0.47
CA TYR A 18 -5.72 -6.69 -0.22
C TYR A 18 -6.79 -5.63 -0.46
N ASP A 19 -7.43 -5.75 -1.61
CA ASP A 19 -8.78 -5.30 -2.00
C ASP A 19 -8.74 -5.11 -3.52
N THR A 20 -8.96 -6.20 -4.28
CA THR A 20 -9.56 -6.22 -5.64
C THR A 20 -9.44 -7.56 -6.39
N THR A 21 -8.73 -8.58 -5.90
CA THR A 21 -8.74 -9.88 -6.58
C THR A 21 -9.98 -10.69 -6.20
N ALA A 22 -10.98 -10.61 -7.08
CA ALA A 22 -12.03 -11.62 -7.22
C ALA A 22 -11.37 -13.01 -7.24
N GLY A 23 -11.65 -13.81 -6.21
CA GLY A 23 -11.19 -15.18 -6.11
C GLY A 23 -12.29 -16.14 -6.57
N SER A 24 -11.84 -17.18 -7.29
CA SER A 24 -12.59 -18.31 -7.89
C SER A 24 -13.09 -18.07 -9.33
N PHE A 25 -13.06 -19.13 -10.13
CA PHE A 25 -13.22 -19.21 -11.60
C PHE A 25 -11.99 -18.89 -12.46
N ARG A 26 -10.98 -19.77 -12.36
CA ARG A 26 -9.98 -19.96 -13.43
C ARG A 26 -10.08 -21.31 -14.14
N SER A 27 -11.23 -21.98 -14.05
CA SER A 27 -11.57 -23.09 -14.94
C SER A 27 -12.88 -22.77 -15.62
N LEU A 28 -12.94 -22.95 -16.94
CA LEU A 28 -14.05 -22.66 -17.86
C LEU A 28 -14.06 -21.23 -18.42
N LEU A 29 -13.00 -20.84 -19.15
CA LEU A 29 -13.18 -19.89 -20.25
C LEU A 29 -13.59 -20.70 -21.49
N PRO A 30 -14.73 -20.40 -22.14
CA PRO A 30 -15.06 -20.92 -23.46
C PRO A 30 -14.01 -20.51 -24.48
N ASP A 31 -13.81 -21.37 -25.48
CA ASP A 31 -12.89 -21.16 -26.60
C ASP A 31 -13.24 -19.84 -27.33
N LEU A 32 -12.26 -18.94 -27.45
CA LEU A 32 -12.42 -17.58 -28.01
C LEU A 32 -12.57 -17.58 -29.54
N GLY A 33 -12.88 -18.73 -30.15
CA GLY A 33 -13.10 -18.89 -31.58
C GLY A 33 -14.56 -18.79 -32.03
N ASP A 34 -15.53 -18.70 -31.11
CA ASP A 34 -16.95 -18.75 -31.48
C ASP A 34 -17.56 -17.34 -31.63
N ALA A 35 -18.18 -17.09 -32.78
CA ALA A 35 -18.65 -15.77 -33.25
C ALA A 35 -19.91 -15.26 -32.52
N ALA A 36 -20.33 -15.92 -31.45
CA ALA A 36 -21.49 -15.56 -30.62
C ALA A 36 -21.10 -14.97 -29.24
N CYS A 37 -19.84 -14.60 -29.02
CA CYS A 37 -19.39 -14.10 -27.72
C CYS A 37 -19.80 -12.63 -27.50
N LEU A 38 -20.64 -12.41 -26.48
CA LEU A 38 -20.93 -11.12 -25.87
C LEU A 38 -19.63 -10.35 -25.61
N ASP A 39 -19.68 -9.02 -25.71
CA ASP A 39 -18.54 -8.14 -25.45
C ASP A 39 -17.93 -8.47 -24.07
N LEU A 40 -16.60 -8.51 -23.99
CA LEU A 40 -15.83 -8.69 -22.76
C LEU A 40 -16.28 -7.70 -21.66
N ALA A 41 -16.77 -6.52 -22.04
CA ALA A 41 -17.40 -5.54 -21.15
C ALA A 41 -18.75 -6.01 -20.58
N GLU A 42 -19.61 -6.64 -21.38
CA GLU A 42 -20.87 -7.23 -20.93
C GLU A 42 -20.65 -8.45 -20.05
N ILE A 43 -19.67 -9.30 -20.39
CA ILE A 43 -19.28 -10.45 -19.58
C ILE A 43 -18.75 -9.99 -18.21
N THR A 44 -17.91 -8.94 -18.18
CA THR A 44 -17.40 -8.40 -16.90
C THR A 44 -18.46 -7.64 -16.10
N ALA A 45 -19.41 -6.98 -16.75
CA ALA A 45 -20.54 -6.34 -16.09
C ALA A 45 -21.52 -7.37 -15.49
N ASP A 46 -21.83 -8.45 -16.21
CA ASP A 46 -22.66 -9.54 -15.72
C ASP A 46 -21.97 -10.30 -14.58
N LEU A 47 -20.66 -10.57 -14.69
CA LEU A 47 -19.87 -11.17 -13.61
C LEU A 47 -19.79 -10.26 -12.37
N ARG A 48 -19.66 -8.93 -12.53
CA ARG A 48 -19.75 -7.97 -11.40
C ARG A 48 -21.15 -7.95 -10.80
N GLY A 49 -22.20 -8.02 -11.64
CA GLY A 49 -23.59 -8.13 -11.22
C GLY A 49 -23.88 -9.40 -10.44
N ARG A 50 -23.32 -10.54 -10.86
CA ARG A 50 -23.42 -11.84 -10.17
C ARG A 50 -22.60 -11.88 -8.89
N ALA A 51 -21.37 -11.34 -8.88
CA ALA A 51 -20.53 -11.27 -7.67
C ALA A 51 -21.13 -10.38 -6.56
N VAL A 52 -22.00 -9.42 -6.90
CA VAL A 52 -22.74 -8.59 -5.94
C VAL A 52 -24.06 -9.25 -5.50
N ARG A 53 -24.62 -10.17 -6.29
CA ARG A 53 -25.94 -10.80 -6.05
C ARG A 53 -25.87 -12.22 -5.48
N GLU A 54 -24.82 -12.98 -5.75
CA GLU A 54 -24.66 -14.34 -5.24
C GLU A 54 -23.78 -14.32 -3.98
N PRO A 55 -24.36 -14.46 -2.78
CA PRO A 55 -23.53 -14.79 -1.62
C PRO A 55 -22.80 -16.08 -1.94
N VAL A 56 -21.47 -16.09 -1.78
CA VAL A 56 -20.69 -17.34 -1.85
C VAL A 56 -21.38 -18.34 -0.92
N THR A 57 -22.04 -19.34 -1.50
CA THR A 57 -22.86 -20.29 -0.76
C THR A 57 -21.93 -21.15 0.07
N ALA A 58 -21.70 -20.74 1.31
CA ALA A 58 -20.93 -21.55 2.25
C ALA A 58 -21.80 -22.74 2.69
N ARG A 59 -21.15 -23.86 3.04
CA ARG A 59 -21.82 -24.93 3.77
C ARG A 59 -22.43 -24.37 5.06
N THR A 60 -23.54 -24.94 5.47
CA THR A 60 -24.21 -24.56 6.70
C THR A 60 -23.32 -24.79 7.93
N PRO A 61 -23.58 -24.10 9.04
CA PRO A 61 -22.91 -24.36 10.31
C PRO A 61 -22.99 -25.84 10.72
N GLU A 62 -24.11 -26.51 10.48
CA GLU A 62 -24.37 -27.91 10.82
C GLU A 62 -23.54 -28.86 9.97
N GLU A 63 -23.52 -28.68 8.65
CA GLU A 63 -22.67 -29.47 7.75
C GLU A 63 -21.18 -29.29 8.08
N THR A 64 -20.77 -28.05 8.37
CA THR A 64 -19.39 -27.74 8.77
C THR A 64 -19.05 -28.43 10.09
N ALA A 65 -19.97 -28.45 11.06
CA ALA A 65 -19.78 -29.13 12.33
C ALA A 65 -19.69 -30.65 12.16
N GLY A 66 -20.49 -31.23 11.25
CA GLY A 66 -20.41 -32.66 10.89
C GLY A 66 -19.04 -33.05 10.37
N LEU A 67 -18.53 -32.34 9.35
CA LEU A 67 -17.20 -32.58 8.79
C LEU A 67 -16.10 -32.43 9.86
N LEU A 68 -16.21 -31.43 10.74
CA LEU A 68 -15.27 -31.25 11.85
C LEU A 68 -15.35 -32.36 12.90
N ALA A 69 -16.50 -33.02 13.09
CA ALA A 69 -16.62 -34.14 14.02
C ALA A 69 -15.80 -35.34 13.54
N GLU A 70 -15.79 -35.59 12.23
CA GLU A 70 -15.02 -36.68 11.58
C GLU A 70 -13.52 -36.36 11.43
N THR A 71 -13.15 -35.08 11.55
CA THR A 71 -11.77 -34.62 11.35
C THR A 71 -10.85 -35.02 12.52
N ALA A 72 -9.70 -35.64 12.29
CA ALA A 72 -8.64 -35.75 13.30
C ALA A 72 -7.56 -34.66 13.16
N SER A 73 -7.25 -34.25 11.92
CA SER A 73 -6.21 -33.27 11.63
C SER A 73 -6.66 -32.19 10.64
N VAL A 74 -6.10 -30.99 10.79
CA VAL A 74 -6.40 -29.81 9.97
C VAL A 74 -5.10 -29.30 9.41
N GLU A 75 -5.08 -29.02 8.11
CA GLU A 75 -3.94 -28.44 7.42
C GLU A 75 -4.33 -27.18 6.66
N LEU A 76 -3.44 -26.20 6.67
CA LEU A 76 -3.49 -25.02 5.82
C LEU A 76 -2.27 -25.04 4.92
N GLY A 77 -2.49 -25.27 3.62
CA GLY A 77 -1.44 -25.40 2.61
C GLY A 77 -1.68 -24.53 1.37
N ALA A 78 -0.90 -24.79 0.31
CA ALA A 78 -1.04 -24.13 -0.99
C ALA A 78 -2.48 -24.19 -1.54
N ASP A 79 -3.10 -25.35 -1.32
CA ASP A 79 -4.40 -25.77 -1.83
C ASP A 79 -5.58 -25.36 -0.93
N GLY A 80 -5.30 -24.53 0.08
CA GLY A 80 -6.31 -24.04 1.03
C GLY A 80 -6.48 -24.97 2.22
N LEU A 81 -7.69 -24.97 2.80
CA LEU A 81 -8.02 -25.77 3.98
C LEU A 81 -8.26 -27.24 3.61
N VAL A 82 -7.56 -28.14 4.31
CA VAL A 82 -7.76 -29.59 4.21
C VAL A 82 -8.11 -30.15 5.60
N LEU A 83 -9.18 -30.93 5.65
CA LEU A 83 -9.59 -31.70 6.82
C LEU A 83 -9.34 -33.19 6.55
N ARG A 84 -8.67 -33.89 7.47
CA ARG A 84 -8.46 -35.34 7.38
C ARG A 84 -8.99 -36.05 8.61
N ASP A 85 -9.49 -37.26 8.43
CA ASP A 85 -9.94 -38.14 9.50
C ASP A 85 -8.75 -38.78 10.25
N ALA A 86 -9.06 -39.73 11.15
CA ALA A 86 -8.06 -40.43 11.96
C ALA A 86 -7.17 -41.38 11.15
N ASP A 87 -7.68 -41.91 10.05
CA ASP A 87 -6.95 -42.81 9.14
C ASP A 87 -6.12 -42.04 8.11
N GLY A 88 -6.28 -40.71 8.07
CA GLY A 88 -5.58 -39.80 7.16
C GLY A 88 -6.29 -39.59 5.82
N ALA A 89 -7.53 -40.08 5.66
CA ALA A 89 -8.31 -39.82 4.47
C ALA A 89 -8.87 -38.38 4.47
N THR A 90 -8.98 -37.78 3.29
CA THR A 90 -9.49 -36.42 3.13
C THR A 90 -11.01 -36.38 3.31
N VAL A 91 -11.45 -35.70 4.37
CA VAL A 91 -12.87 -35.43 4.67
C VAL A 91 -13.36 -34.18 3.93
N TYR A 92 -12.47 -33.20 3.76
CA TYR A 92 -12.75 -31.99 2.99
C TYR A 92 -11.46 -31.41 2.41
N SER A 93 -11.53 -30.91 1.18
CA SER A 93 -10.47 -30.14 0.54
C SER A 93 -11.08 -28.96 -0.22
N GLU A 94 -10.58 -27.76 0.06
CA GLU A 94 -10.99 -26.54 -0.65
C GLU A 94 -10.56 -26.57 -2.13
N ALA A 95 -9.39 -27.13 -2.44
CA ALA A 95 -8.92 -27.29 -3.82
C ALA A 95 -9.74 -28.28 -4.65
N ALA A 96 -10.43 -29.23 -4.01
CA ALA A 96 -11.32 -30.16 -4.70
C ALA A 96 -12.66 -29.52 -5.16
N GLY A 97 -12.77 -28.18 -5.07
CA GLY A 97 -13.96 -27.44 -5.52
C GLY A 97 -15.14 -27.52 -4.56
N GLY A 98 -14.91 -27.94 -3.31
CA GLY A 98 -15.94 -27.95 -2.28
C GLY A 98 -16.46 -26.55 -1.98
N LEU A 99 -17.76 -26.44 -1.64
CA LEU A 99 -18.31 -25.20 -1.11
C LEU A 99 -17.53 -24.78 0.15
N PRO A 100 -17.18 -23.48 0.29
CA PRO A 100 -16.48 -23.00 1.48
C PRO A 100 -17.21 -23.35 2.77
N LEU A 101 -16.47 -23.70 3.82
CA LEU A 101 -17.06 -24.03 5.12
C LEU A 101 -17.47 -22.78 5.91
N ASP A 102 -18.43 -22.92 6.82
CA ASP A 102 -18.85 -21.83 7.70
C ASP A 102 -17.68 -21.36 8.58
N ARG A 103 -17.28 -20.09 8.40
CA ARG A 103 -16.12 -19.52 9.08
C ARG A 103 -16.32 -19.38 10.59
N ARG A 104 -17.56 -19.21 11.07
CA ARG A 104 -17.82 -19.05 12.50
C ARG A 104 -17.62 -20.37 13.22
N THR A 105 -18.14 -21.46 12.65
CA THR A 105 -17.95 -22.83 13.14
C THR A 105 -16.47 -23.23 13.09
N LEU A 106 -15.78 -22.98 11.98
CA LEU A 106 -14.33 -23.24 11.87
C LEU A 106 -13.52 -22.53 12.96
N ARG A 107 -13.80 -21.25 13.22
CA ARG A 107 -13.09 -20.47 14.26
C ARG A 107 -13.32 -20.98 15.68
N ALA A 108 -14.44 -21.63 15.94
CA ALA A 108 -14.74 -22.18 17.26
C ALA A 108 -13.89 -23.43 17.55
N ASP A 109 -13.57 -24.20 16.51
CA ASP A 109 -12.82 -25.44 16.61
C ASP A 109 -11.38 -25.23 17.13
N LYS A 110 -10.93 -26.13 18.03
CA LYS A 110 -9.61 -26.04 18.66
C LYS A 110 -8.48 -26.46 17.71
N ARG A 111 -8.71 -27.46 16.84
CA ARG A 111 -7.73 -27.97 15.86
C ARG A 111 -7.48 -26.92 14.79
N VAL A 112 -8.53 -26.28 14.27
CA VAL A 112 -8.43 -25.17 13.30
C VAL A 112 -7.64 -23.99 13.90
N ARG A 113 -7.97 -23.56 15.12
CA ARG A 113 -7.22 -22.48 15.80
C ARG A 113 -5.77 -22.85 16.08
N ARG A 114 -5.48 -24.10 16.39
CA ARG A 114 -4.12 -24.60 16.60
C ARG A 114 -3.33 -24.53 15.29
N GLU A 115 -3.93 -24.98 14.19
CA GLU A 115 -3.28 -24.98 12.88
C GLU A 115 -3.01 -23.56 12.37
N ALA A 116 -3.98 -22.65 12.45
CA ALA A 116 -3.76 -21.27 12.05
C ALA A 116 -2.68 -20.57 12.91
N ARG A 117 -2.54 -20.94 14.20
CA ARG A 117 -1.44 -20.46 15.05
C ARG A 117 -0.09 -21.10 14.69
N ARG A 118 -0.07 -22.34 14.19
CA ARG A 118 1.13 -23.00 13.67
C ARG A 118 1.64 -22.26 12.44
N VAL A 119 0.74 -21.91 11.50
CA VAL A 119 1.08 -21.10 10.31
C VAL A 119 1.75 -19.78 10.72
N PHE A 120 1.19 -19.04 11.68
CA PHE A 120 1.82 -17.80 12.16
C PHE A 120 3.16 -17.98 12.88
N ALA A 121 3.51 -19.20 13.29
CA ALA A 121 4.77 -19.52 13.96
C ALA A 121 5.81 -20.11 13.00
N MET A 122 5.49 -20.26 11.71
CA MET A 122 6.43 -20.72 10.68
C MET A 122 7.64 -19.79 10.59
N ARG A 123 8.82 -20.36 10.40
CA ARG A 123 10.09 -19.67 10.15
C ARG A 123 10.35 -19.59 8.65
N GLU A 124 11.40 -18.88 8.25
CA GLU A 124 11.78 -18.84 6.83
C GLU A 124 12.14 -20.23 6.28
N GLU A 125 12.75 -21.09 7.12
CA GLU A 125 13.05 -22.51 6.81
C GLU A 125 11.78 -23.30 6.45
N ASP A 126 10.68 -23.09 7.18
CA ASP A 126 9.39 -23.78 6.94
C ASP A 126 8.71 -23.31 5.64
N LEU A 127 9.18 -22.21 5.06
CA LEU A 127 8.62 -21.58 3.86
C LEU A 127 9.59 -21.64 2.68
N GLU A 128 10.69 -22.38 2.79
CA GLU A 128 11.63 -22.57 1.70
C GLU A 128 10.90 -23.20 0.49
N GLY A 129 11.12 -22.64 -0.71
CA GLY A 129 10.38 -23.04 -1.92
C GLY A 129 8.95 -22.50 -2.04
N VAL A 130 8.34 -21.96 -0.97
CA VAL A 130 6.98 -21.41 -0.99
C VAL A 130 6.98 -20.01 -1.61
N GLY A 131 6.27 -19.84 -2.73
CA GLY A 131 6.19 -18.57 -3.46
C GLY A 131 5.45 -17.46 -2.68
N ALA A 132 5.74 -16.20 -3.00
CA ALA A 132 5.15 -15.05 -2.30
C ALA A 132 3.60 -14.99 -2.36
N ALA A 133 3.00 -15.46 -3.47
CA ALA A 133 1.54 -15.52 -3.62
C ALA A 133 0.90 -16.54 -2.66
N GLU A 134 1.56 -17.67 -2.46
CA GLU A 134 1.13 -18.74 -1.58
C GLU A 134 1.31 -18.36 -0.11
N ARG A 135 2.48 -17.79 0.25
CA ARG A 135 2.71 -17.21 1.59
C ARG A 135 1.64 -16.17 1.95
N ARG A 136 1.23 -15.34 0.98
CA ARG A 136 0.13 -14.38 1.15
C ARG A 136 -1.21 -15.09 1.42
N ARG A 137 -1.53 -16.15 0.67
CA ARG A 137 -2.74 -16.95 0.87
C ARG A 137 -2.75 -17.60 2.26
N LEU A 138 -1.68 -18.28 2.65
CA LEU A 138 -1.51 -18.88 3.97
C LEU A 138 -1.77 -17.89 5.10
N ALA A 139 -1.14 -16.71 5.02
CA ALA A 139 -1.34 -15.65 6.01
C ALA A 139 -2.80 -15.16 6.06
N ARG A 140 -3.44 -14.99 4.89
CA ARG A 140 -4.84 -14.57 4.79
C ARG A 140 -5.79 -15.60 5.39
N ASP A 141 -5.60 -16.87 5.08
CA ASP A 141 -6.51 -17.94 5.50
C ASP A 141 -6.35 -18.20 7.01
N ALA A 142 -5.10 -18.24 7.51
CA ALA A 142 -4.84 -18.29 8.94
C ALA A 142 -5.40 -17.05 9.68
N TRP A 143 -5.33 -15.86 9.08
CA TRP A 143 -5.95 -14.65 9.63
C TRP A 143 -7.47 -14.76 9.69
N ALA A 144 -8.08 -15.28 8.62
CA ALA A 144 -9.52 -15.51 8.57
C ALA A 144 -9.98 -16.57 9.57
N LEU A 145 -9.11 -17.47 10.04
CA LEU A 145 -9.44 -18.54 10.99
C LEU A 145 -9.03 -18.23 12.45
N THR A 146 -8.43 -17.07 12.69
CA THR A 146 -7.99 -16.65 14.02
C THR A 146 -8.77 -15.45 14.55
N GLY A 147 -8.83 -15.36 15.89
CA GLY A 147 -9.39 -14.21 16.58
C GLY A 147 -8.33 -13.15 16.94
N PRO A 148 -8.75 -12.06 17.62
CA PRO A 148 -7.89 -10.92 17.93
C PRO A 148 -6.56 -11.26 18.63
N TYR A 149 -6.57 -12.26 19.52
CA TYR A 149 -5.34 -12.72 20.19
C TYR A 149 -4.35 -13.39 19.22
N GLY A 150 -4.83 -14.13 18.23
CA GLY A 150 -4.00 -14.74 17.19
C GLY A 150 -3.38 -13.67 16.29
N HIS A 151 -4.18 -12.69 15.88
CA HIS A 151 -3.74 -11.53 15.09
C HIS A 151 -2.65 -10.73 15.82
N ARG A 152 -2.87 -10.45 17.11
CA ARG A 152 -1.88 -9.75 17.95
C ARG A 152 -0.56 -10.53 18.03
N ARG A 153 -0.63 -11.86 18.17
CA ARG A 153 0.56 -12.72 18.20
C ARG A 153 1.36 -12.65 16.91
N LEU A 154 0.72 -12.67 15.73
CA LEU A 154 1.39 -12.48 14.44
C LEU A 154 2.08 -11.11 14.35
N ILE A 155 1.40 -10.05 14.80
CA ILE A 155 1.93 -8.69 14.79
C ILE A 155 3.15 -8.57 15.73
N ASP A 156 3.04 -9.10 16.95
CA ASP A 156 4.01 -8.93 18.02
C ASP A 156 5.24 -9.81 17.89
N ARG A 157 5.06 -11.09 17.58
CA ARG A 157 6.18 -12.05 17.57
C ARG A 157 7.08 -11.91 16.34
N GLY A 158 6.63 -11.18 15.32
CA GLY A 158 7.32 -11.16 14.04
C GLY A 158 7.21 -12.51 13.32
N GLY A 159 7.83 -12.59 12.16
CA GLY A 159 7.87 -13.79 11.33
C GLY A 159 7.68 -13.48 9.85
N PRO A 160 8.01 -14.44 8.98
CA PRO A 160 8.04 -14.25 7.53
C PRO A 160 6.67 -13.90 6.92
N LEU A 161 5.59 -14.17 7.66
CA LEU A 161 4.21 -13.90 7.25
C LEU A 161 3.64 -12.58 7.80
N ARG A 162 4.32 -11.89 8.73
CA ARG A 162 3.82 -10.66 9.36
C ARG A 162 3.51 -9.56 8.34
N ARG A 163 4.36 -9.42 7.32
CA ARG A 163 4.20 -8.48 6.19
C ARG A 163 2.91 -8.66 5.39
N TYR A 164 2.22 -9.79 5.52
CA TYR A 164 0.95 -10.07 4.85
C TYR A 164 -0.27 -9.84 5.75
N ALA A 165 -0.11 -9.30 6.95
CA ALA A 165 -1.23 -8.95 7.83
C ALA A 165 -2.07 -7.81 7.23
N PRO A 166 -3.41 -7.79 7.41
CA PRO A 166 -4.26 -6.70 6.94
C PRO A 166 -3.90 -5.36 7.60
N ALA A 167 -3.53 -4.36 6.78
CA ALA A 167 -3.00 -3.08 7.25
C ALA A 167 -3.98 -2.28 8.13
N ASP A 168 -5.27 -2.32 7.83
CA ASP A 168 -6.36 -1.72 8.61
C ASP A 168 -6.42 -2.29 10.04
N ARG A 169 -6.30 -3.61 10.15
CA ARG A 169 -6.32 -4.32 11.43
C ARG A 169 -5.04 -4.09 12.22
N VAL A 170 -3.89 -4.04 11.55
CA VAL A 170 -2.62 -3.68 12.19
C VAL A 170 -2.70 -2.24 12.69
N ALA A 171 -3.15 -1.28 11.88
CA ALA A 171 -3.30 0.13 12.30
C ALA A 171 -4.26 0.27 13.50
N ALA A 172 -5.40 -0.42 13.48
CA ALA A 172 -6.34 -0.43 14.61
C ALA A 172 -5.76 -1.13 15.86
N SER A 173 -4.90 -2.13 15.69
CA SER A 173 -4.18 -2.78 16.79
C SER A 173 -3.16 -1.82 17.41
N LEU A 174 -2.30 -1.19 16.60
CA LEU A 174 -1.27 -0.26 17.05
C LEU A 174 -1.87 0.98 17.75
N ARG A 175 -2.95 1.57 17.21
CA ARG A 175 -3.66 2.71 17.82
C ARG A 175 -4.20 2.44 19.23
N ARG A 176 -4.53 1.20 19.56
CA ARG A 176 -5.14 0.82 20.84
C ARG A 176 -4.13 0.36 21.89
N ARG A 177 -2.83 0.43 21.59
CA ARG A 177 -1.79 0.01 22.53
C ARG A 177 -1.60 1.06 23.61
N ALA A 178 -1.47 0.59 24.85
CA ALA A 178 -1.03 1.42 25.96
C ALA A 178 0.46 1.80 25.84
N ASP A 179 1.29 0.89 25.31
CA ASP A 179 2.71 1.15 25.03
C ASP A 179 2.88 1.71 23.61
N GLY A 180 2.85 3.05 23.49
CA GLY A 180 3.06 3.77 22.23
C GLY A 180 4.47 3.56 21.67
N ALA A 181 5.49 3.43 22.52
CA ALA A 181 6.86 3.22 22.07
C ALA A 181 7.02 1.84 21.40
N GLN A 182 6.39 0.79 21.94
CA GLN A 182 6.34 -0.51 21.29
C GLN A 182 5.57 -0.46 19.97
N ALA A 183 4.47 0.28 19.92
CA ALA A 183 3.68 0.43 18.71
C ALA A 183 4.49 1.07 17.57
N VAL A 184 5.29 2.10 17.86
CA VAL A 184 6.23 2.71 16.90
C VAL A 184 7.33 1.73 16.49
N ARG A 185 7.93 0.99 17.44
CA ARG A 185 8.97 0.00 17.13
C ARG A 185 8.45 -1.03 16.13
N LEU A 186 7.26 -1.60 16.38
CA LEU A 186 6.64 -2.57 15.47
C LEU A 186 6.40 -1.99 14.07
N LEU A 187 5.95 -0.75 13.95
CA LEU A 187 5.79 -0.10 12.64
C LEU A 187 7.14 0.08 11.93
N CYS A 188 8.21 0.40 12.66
CA CYS A 188 9.56 0.50 12.10
C CYS A 188 10.10 -0.87 11.67
N ASP A 189 9.87 -1.92 12.45
CA ASP A 189 10.29 -3.28 12.09
C ASP A 189 9.57 -3.74 10.82
N MET A 190 8.25 -3.51 10.72
CA MET A 190 7.49 -3.78 9.50
C MET A 190 7.97 -2.96 8.30
N GLN A 191 8.49 -1.75 8.51
CA GLN A 191 9.06 -0.93 7.43
C GLN A 191 10.36 -1.53 6.88
N GLU A 192 11.15 -2.19 7.72
CA GLU A 192 12.35 -2.91 7.26
C GLU A 192 11.99 -4.24 6.59
N GLU A 193 10.95 -4.94 7.08
CA GLU A 193 10.41 -6.16 6.45
C GLU A 193 9.75 -5.90 5.09
N ASP A 194 8.88 -4.90 5.03
CA ASP A 194 8.11 -4.52 3.85
C ASP A 194 7.63 -3.05 3.93
N ALA A 195 8.32 -2.18 3.19
CA ALA A 195 8.01 -0.77 3.09
C ALA A 195 6.57 -0.48 2.59
N SER A 196 6.04 -1.32 1.70
CA SER A 196 4.68 -1.15 1.17
C SER A 196 3.63 -1.42 2.25
N GLN A 197 3.88 -2.44 3.07
CA GLN A 197 3.00 -2.79 4.18
C GLN A 197 2.99 -1.68 5.24
N ALA A 198 4.16 -1.19 5.65
CA ALA A 198 4.26 -0.07 6.59
C ALA A 198 3.54 1.19 6.07
N MET A 199 3.72 1.51 4.79
CA MET A 199 2.98 2.62 4.16
C MET A 199 1.46 2.41 4.19
N SER A 200 1.00 1.18 3.96
CA SER A 200 -0.42 0.84 4.00
C SER A 200 -1.00 0.99 5.41
N ILE A 201 -0.25 0.62 6.45
CA ILE A 201 -0.62 0.83 7.87
C ILE A 201 -0.74 2.32 8.19
N ILE A 202 0.21 3.12 7.70
CA ILE A 202 0.21 4.58 7.86
C ILE A 202 -1.01 5.21 7.20
N ARG A 203 -1.34 4.81 5.96
CA ARG A 203 -2.55 5.28 5.27
C ARG A 203 -3.84 4.82 5.95
N ALA A 204 -3.83 3.63 6.54
CA ALA A 204 -4.95 3.11 7.34
C ALA A 204 -5.12 3.83 8.69
N GLY A 205 -4.22 4.77 9.03
CA GLY A 205 -4.40 5.71 10.12
C GLY A 205 -3.59 5.41 11.38
N TYR A 206 -2.45 4.71 11.27
CA TYR A 206 -1.46 4.65 12.35
C TYR A 206 -0.05 5.06 11.87
N PRO A 207 0.57 6.11 12.43
CA PRO A 207 0.04 6.99 13.49
C PRO A 207 -1.25 7.71 13.11
N SER A 208 -2.09 8.02 14.10
CA SER A 208 -3.31 8.79 13.86
C SER A 208 -2.99 10.26 13.63
N GLU A 209 -3.94 11.04 13.10
CA GLU A 209 -3.75 12.47 12.82
C GLU A 209 -3.35 13.30 14.06
N THR A 210 -3.74 12.86 15.25
CA THR A 210 -3.43 13.51 16.53
C THR A 210 -2.17 12.95 17.20
N ASP A 211 -1.62 11.84 16.72
CA ASP A 211 -0.48 11.15 17.31
C ASP A 211 0.85 11.67 16.73
N HIS A 212 1.17 12.92 17.04
CA HIS A 212 2.37 13.59 16.56
C HIS A 212 3.66 12.91 17.05
N GLU A 213 3.65 12.39 18.27
CA GLU A 213 4.82 11.75 18.87
C GLU A 213 5.20 10.47 18.11
N ALA A 214 4.24 9.57 17.87
CA ALA A 214 4.50 8.35 17.11
C ALA A 214 4.92 8.64 15.67
N ALA A 215 4.28 9.65 15.04
CA ALA A 215 4.63 10.08 13.69
C ALA A 215 6.09 10.57 13.59
N TRP A 216 6.51 11.46 14.49
CA TRP A 216 7.88 11.97 14.50
C TRP A 216 8.90 10.92 14.91
N ALA A 217 8.56 10.04 15.85
CA ALA A 217 9.41 8.91 16.22
C ALA A 217 9.68 7.99 15.02
N TYR A 218 8.64 7.62 14.27
CA TYR A 218 8.79 6.85 13.02
C TYR A 218 9.60 7.62 11.96
N ILE A 219 9.28 8.91 11.73
CA ILE A 219 9.99 9.74 10.74
C ILE A 219 11.49 9.79 11.04
N ASN A 220 11.86 10.00 12.31
CA ASN A 220 13.24 10.15 12.73
C ASN A 220 13.97 8.82 12.67
N ARG A 221 13.37 7.74 13.20
CA ARG A 221 13.94 6.38 13.20
C ARG A 221 14.25 5.91 11.78
N THR A 222 13.31 6.11 10.87
CA THR A 222 13.43 5.66 9.48
C THR A 222 14.13 6.65 8.57
N SER A 223 14.63 7.80 9.05
CA SER A 223 15.29 8.80 8.19
C SER A 223 16.66 8.35 7.66
N VAL A 224 17.33 7.48 8.43
CA VAL A 224 18.69 7.00 8.20
C VAL A 224 18.66 5.53 7.80
N ALA A 225 19.43 5.17 6.78
CA ALA A 225 19.63 3.78 6.37
C ALA A 225 20.51 3.07 7.41
N ARG A 226 20.17 1.83 7.74
CA ARG A 226 20.86 1.05 8.75
C ARG A 226 21.28 -0.31 8.19
N TYR A 227 22.35 -0.88 8.76
CA TYR A 227 22.75 -2.24 8.43
C TYR A 227 21.69 -3.24 8.90
N ASP A 228 21.37 -4.21 8.07
CA ASP A 228 20.39 -5.28 8.34
C ASP A 228 21.00 -6.45 9.10
N LYS A 229 22.31 -6.66 8.95
CA LYS A 229 23.13 -7.64 9.64
C LYS A 229 24.49 -7.05 9.99
N ASP A 230 25.27 -7.79 10.76
CA ASP A 230 26.66 -7.41 11.02
C ASP A 230 27.46 -7.46 9.71
N VAL A 231 28.21 -6.39 9.46
CA VAL A 231 29.02 -6.23 8.25
C VAL A 231 30.41 -5.75 8.65
N THR A 232 31.43 -6.40 8.10
CA THR A 232 32.81 -5.94 8.20
C THR A 232 33.20 -5.29 6.88
N ASP A 233 33.56 -4.02 6.91
CA ASP A 233 34.07 -3.29 5.75
C ASP A 233 35.48 -3.80 5.38
N PRO A 234 35.95 -3.57 4.13
CA PRO A 234 37.28 -4.00 3.69
C PRO A 234 38.46 -3.42 4.50
N ASP A 235 38.25 -2.33 5.22
CA ASP A 235 39.24 -1.70 6.11
C ASP A 235 39.28 -2.31 7.52
N GLY A 236 38.48 -3.35 7.77
CA GLY A 236 38.38 -4.03 9.06
C GLY A 236 37.38 -3.40 10.03
N THR A 237 36.69 -2.31 9.65
CA THR A 237 35.64 -1.71 10.48
C THR A 237 34.43 -2.64 10.59
N VAL A 238 34.03 -2.98 11.82
CA VAL A 238 32.83 -3.78 12.08
C VAL A 238 31.65 -2.86 12.34
N HIS A 239 30.56 -3.05 11.59
CA HIS A 239 29.26 -2.43 11.82
C HIS A 239 28.27 -3.49 12.28
N HIS A 240 27.54 -3.20 13.34
CA HIS A 240 26.52 -4.10 13.85
C HIS A 240 25.17 -3.87 13.19
N ALA A 241 24.33 -4.90 13.20
CA ALA A 241 22.93 -4.78 12.78
C ALA A 241 22.24 -3.62 13.50
N GLY A 242 21.63 -2.72 12.73
CA GLY A 242 20.99 -1.50 13.23
C GLY A 242 21.89 -0.26 13.25
N ASP A 243 23.20 -0.37 13.02
CA ASP A 243 24.09 0.80 12.92
C ASP A 243 23.77 1.66 11.71
N ALA A 244 24.00 2.97 11.85
CA ALA A 244 23.73 3.94 10.79
C ALA A 244 24.77 3.82 9.67
N ILE A 245 24.30 3.58 8.44
CA ILE A 245 25.15 3.58 7.26
C ILE A 245 25.56 5.03 6.97
N ARG A 246 26.86 5.28 6.82
CA ARG A 246 27.40 6.59 6.46
C ARG A 246 27.97 6.59 5.05
N GLU A 247 27.86 7.71 4.36
CA GLU A 247 28.41 7.90 3.01
C GLU A 247 29.13 9.25 2.90
N ARG A 248 30.17 9.31 2.06
CA ARG A 248 30.81 10.59 1.70
C ARG A 248 29.90 11.31 0.73
N ARG A 249 29.48 12.53 1.09
CA ARG A 249 28.63 13.35 0.23
C ARG A 249 29.13 14.80 0.20
N VAL A 250 29.01 15.43 -0.95
CA VAL A 250 29.14 16.88 -1.08
C VAL A 250 27.90 17.53 -0.48
N VAL A 251 28.10 18.35 0.55
CA VAL A 251 27.07 19.14 1.22
C VAL A 251 27.44 20.62 1.19
N TRP A 252 26.47 21.50 1.39
CA TRP A 252 26.74 22.95 1.45
C TRP A 252 27.20 23.33 2.85
N LEU A 253 28.28 24.10 2.94
CA LEU A 253 28.77 24.63 4.20
C LEU A 253 27.71 25.55 4.82
N MET A 254 27.46 25.35 6.12
CA MET A 254 26.54 26.17 6.90
C MET A 254 27.30 26.89 8.01
N GLU A 255 26.86 28.10 8.32
CA GLU A 255 27.35 28.85 9.48
C GLU A 255 27.04 28.07 10.77
N PRO A 256 28.02 27.91 11.68
CA PRO A 256 27.79 27.24 12.95
C PRO A 256 26.62 27.87 13.73
N GLY A 257 25.70 27.04 14.20
CA GLY A 257 24.54 27.48 14.98
C GLY A 257 23.42 28.16 14.19
N THR A 258 23.50 28.25 12.85
CA THR A 258 22.45 28.86 12.03
C THR A 258 21.99 27.94 10.89
N ASN A 259 20.86 28.30 10.28
CA ASN A 259 20.35 27.65 9.05
C ASN A 259 20.83 28.36 7.76
N ARG A 260 21.90 29.16 7.83
CA ARG A 260 22.41 29.94 6.70
C ARG A 260 23.58 29.23 6.02
N TYR A 261 23.60 29.26 4.69
CA TYR A 261 24.70 28.74 3.89
C TYR A 261 25.82 29.76 3.84
N VAL A 262 27.05 29.29 4.06
CA VAL A 262 28.25 30.08 3.76
C VAL A 262 28.35 30.22 2.25
N LYS A 263 28.58 31.45 1.80
CA LYS A 263 28.73 31.80 0.39
C LYS A 263 30.16 32.23 0.11
N ASP A 264 30.64 31.95 -1.11
CA ASP A 264 31.90 32.47 -1.62
C ASP A 264 31.78 33.95 -2.03
N ALA A 265 32.86 34.53 -2.53
CA ALA A 265 32.93 35.91 -2.99
C ALA A 265 31.91 36.22 -4.12
N ASP A 266 31.52 35.20 -4.91
CA ASP A 266 30.53 35.32 -5.99
C ASP A 266 29.08 35.08 -5.50
N GLY A 267 28.87 34.90 -4.19
CA GLY A 267 27.57 34.63 -3.60
C GLY A 267 27.05 33.20 -3.83
N ARG A 268 27.87 32.29 -4.34
CA ARG A 268 27.54 30.86 -4.52
C ARG A 268 27.80 30.10 -3.24
N ARG A 269 27.04 29.03 -2.99
CA ARG A 269 27.19 28.19 -1.80
C ARG A 269 28.50 27.42 -1.87
N ILE A 270 29.22 27.30 -0.77
CA ILE A 270 30.49 26.57 -0.73
C ILE A 270 30.23 25.06 -0.55
N PRO A 271 30.65 24.19 -1.50
CA PRO A 271 30.54 22.75 -1.36
C PRO A 271 31.65 22.19 -0.46
N VAL A 272 31.31 21.29 0.46
CA VAL A 272 32.26 20.57 1.31
C VAL A 272 31.93 19.08 1.33
N VAL A 273 32.95 18.22 1.29
CA VAL A 273 32.76 16.77 1.41
C VAL A 273 32.70 16.41 2.88
N ARG A 274 31.61 15.79 3.32
CA ARG A 274 31.45 15.29 4.70
C ARG A 274 30.95 13.86 4.70
N MET A 275 31.30 13.13 5.76
CA MET A 275 30.62 11.88 6.10
C MET A 275 29.25 12.22 6.66
N VAL A 276 28.21 11.73 6.02
CA VAL A 276 26.81 11.95 6.43
C VAL A 276 26.09 10.62 6.55
N ASN A 277 25.05 10.58 7.39
CA ASN A 277 24.17 9.42 7.44
C ASN A 277 23.47 9.26 6.08
N LYS A 278 23.58 8.07 5.50
CA LYS A 278 22.89 7.70 4.27
C LYS A 278 21.38 7.74 4.54
N ARG A 279 20.64 8.36 3.63
CA ARG A 279 19.19 8.48 3.77
C ARG A 279 18.52 7.15 3.44
N ASN A 280 17.58 6.69 4.27
CA ASN A 280 16.78 5.51 3.94
C ASN A 280 15.72 5.87 2.89
N ALA A 281 15.99 5.51 1.63
CA ALA A 281 15.08 5.75 0.52
C ALA A 281 13.77 4.94 0.61
N LYS A 282 13.80 3.74 1.22
CA LYS A 282 12.63 2.84 1.28
C LYS A 282 11.44 3.47 2.03
N ALA A 283 11.72 4.23 3.09
CA ALA A 283 10.70 4.90 3.90
C ALA A 283 10.40 6.35 3.47
N GLU A 284 10.95 6.84 2.35
CA GLU A 284 10.77 8.25 1.95
C GLU A 284 9.31 8.64 1.72
N VAL A 285 8.54 7.75 1.10
CA VAL A 285 7.11 7.90 0.80
C VAL A 285 6.32 8.05 2.10
N ALA A 286 6.49 7.10 3.02
CA ALA A 286 5.85 7.11 4.34
C ALA A 286 6.17 8.37 5.14
N ARG A 287 7.45 8.75 5.19
CA ARG A 287 7.87 10.00 5.84
C ARG A 287 7.27 11.23 5.16
N SER A 288 7.18 11.25 3.82
CA SER A 288 6.58 12.37 3.09
C SER A 288 5.09 12.50 3.42
N TYR A 289 4.36 11.39 3.51
CA TYR A 289 2.94 11.42 3.86
C TYR A 289 2.73 11.87 5.31
N LEU A 290 3.44 11.30 6.28
CA LEU A 290 3.34 11.73 7.66
C LEU A 290 3.71 13.20 7.86
N ARG A 291 4.69 13.72 7.10
CA ARG A 291 4.99 15.17 7.10
C ARG A 291 3.86 16.01 6.51
N MET A 292 3.14 15.53 5.49
CA MET A 292 1.95 16.22 4.99
C MET A 292 0.84 16.27 6.05
N VAL A 293 0.69 15.23 6.86
CA VAL A 293 -0.33 15.15 7.93
C VAL A 293 0.06 15.99 9.15
N HIS A 294 1.28 15.82 9.67
CA HIS A 294 1.70 16.37 10.97
C HIS A 294 2.55 17.64 10.89
N SER A 295 2.99 18.04 9.70
CA SER A 295 3.74 19.28 9.45
C SER A 295 3.36 19.87 8.08
N PRO A 296 2.06 20.15 7.85
CA PRO A 296 1.58 20.56 6.54
C PRO A 296 2.23 21.88 6.12
N THR A 297 2.79 21.91 4.91
CA THR A 297 3.19 23.17 4.27
C THR A 297 1.96 23.87 3.68
N ARG A 298 2.05 25.17 3.38
CA ARG A 298 0.92 25.95 2.84
C ARG A 298 0.26 25.26 1.64
N GLY A 299 -1.03 24.95 1.76
CA GLY A 299 -1.84 24.34 0.71
C GLY A 299 -1.84 22.81 0.65
N VAL A 300 -1.32 22.13 1.67
CA VAL A 300 -1.60 20.71 1.92
C VAL A 300 -2.95 20.60 2.65
N PRO A 301 -3.91 19.79 2.17
CA PRO A 301 -5.19 19.63 2.84
C PRO A 301 -5.04 18.74 4.08
N SER A 302 -5.92 18.90 5.07
CA SER A 302 -6.05 17.91 6.14
C SER A 302 -6.55 16.57 5.58
N VAL A 303 -6.43 15.49 6.35
CA VAL A 303 -6.94 14.17 5.91
C VAL A 303 -8.46 14.21 5.75
N GLY A 304 -9.18 14.88 6.64
CA GLY A 304 -10.64 15.08 6.51
C GLY A 304 -11.00 15.84 5.24
N GLU A 305 -10.28 16.91 4.93
CA GLU A 305 -10.47 17.67 3.70
C GLU A 305 -10.16 16.84 2.43
N ALA A 306 -9.14 15.99 2.49
CA ALA A 306 -8.80 15.07 1.41
C ALA A 306 -9.87 13.99 1.21
N ARG A 307 -10.50 13.49 2.29
CA ARG A 307 -11.65 12.57 2.20
C ARG A 307 -12.86 13.24 1.56
N GLU A 308 -13.19 14.47 1.95
CA GLU A 308 -14.29 15.22 1.33
C GLU A 308 -14.04 15.41 -0.17
N ALA A 309 -12.82 15.76 -0.57
CA ALA A 309 -12.46 15.89 -1.98
C ALA A 309 -12.49 14.53 -2.71
N ALA A 310 -12.08 13.43 -2.08
CA ALA A 310 -12.23 12.10 -2.67
C ALA A 310 -13.70 11.75 -2.94
N HIS A 311 -14.60 12.03 -1.98
CA HIS A 311 -16.04 11.87 -2.18
C HIS A 311 -16.60 12.75 -3.30
N ALA A 312 -16.09 13.96 -3.47
CA ALA A 312 -16.49 14.82 -4.58
C ALA A 312 -16.06 14.25 -5.95
N LEU A 313 -14.92 13.57 -6.05
CA LEU A 313 -14.50 12.88 -7.28
C LEU A 313 -15.38 11.66 -7.59
N HIS A 314 -15.88 10.96 -6.58
CA HIS A 314 -16.80 9.84 -6.78
C HIS A 314 -18.15 10.23 -7.43
N ALA A 315 -18.50 11.52 -7.43
CA ALA A 315 -19.63 12.01 -8.20
C ALA A 315 -19.45 11.86 -9.73
N LEU A 316 -18.25 11.50 -10.19
CA LEU A 316 -17.89 11.25 -11.58
C LEU A 316 -17.62 9.76 -11.86
N ASP A 317 -17.99 8.83 -10.96
CA ASP A 317 -17.70 7.40 -11.14
C ASP A 317 -18.32 6.83 -12.44
N ASP A 318 -19.46 7.37 -12.89
CA ASP A 318 -20.13 7.00 -14.15
C ASP A 318 -19.47 7.59 -15.41
N ASP A 319 -18.47 8.46 -15.24
CA ASP A 319 -17.71 9.08 -16.34
C ASP A 319 -16.19 9.02 -16.06
N PRO A 320 -15.56 7.85 -16.31
CA PRO A 320 -14.15 7.63 -16.01
C PRO A 320 -13.21 8.63 -16.70
N ALA A 321 -13.55 9.08 -17.90
CA ALA A 321 -12.75 10.04 -18.66
C ALA A 321 -12.76 11.42 -17.99
N ARG A 322 -13.93 11.90 -17.58
CA ARG A 322 -14.08 13.17 -16.85
C ARG A 322 -13.47 13.10 -15.46
N GLN A 323 -13.58 11.97 -14.76
CA GLN A 323 -12.92 11.76 -13.47
C GLN A 323 -11.40 11.79 -13.59
N ALA A 324 -10.83 11.11 -14.60
CA ALA A 324 -9.41 11.16 -14.90
C ALA A 324 -8.94 12.58 -15.27
N ALA A 325 -9.72 13.31 -16.08
CA ALA A 325 -9.45 14.71 -16.42
C ALA A 325 -9.45 15.63 -15.20
N ALA A 326 -10.43 15.49 -14.31
CA ALA A 326 -10.52 16.22 -13.04
C ALA A 326 -9.27 16.00 -12.17
N PHE A 327 -8.85 14.74 -12.07
CA PHE A 327 -7.69 14.35 -11.29
C PHE A 327 -6.38 14.80 -11.93
N TYR A 328 -6.28 14.76 -13.25
CA TYR A 328 -5.14 15.27 -14.01
C TYR A 328 -4.97 16.80 -13.84
N ALA A 329 -6.05 17.57 -13.96
CA ALA A 329 -6.05 19.02 -13.74
C ALA A 329 -5.64 19.38 -12.31
N MET A 330 -6.01 18.55 -11.32
CA MET A 330 -5.56 18.70 -9.93
C MET A 330 -4.08 18.44 -9.75
N ALA A 331 -3.55 17.42 -10.41
CA ALA A 331 -2.14 17.05 -10.29
C ALA A 331 -1.21 18.02 -11.03
N TYR A 332 -1.60 18.46 -12.23
CA TYR A 332 -0.71 19.17 -13.17
C TYR A 332 -1.19 20.57 -13.57
N GLY A 333 -2.39 20.97 -13.17
CA GLY A 333 -2.99 22.28 -13.44
C GLY A 333 -3.92 22.28 -14.66
N ARG A 334 -4.87 23.22 -14.68
CA ARG A 334 -5.90 23.34 -15.75
C ARG A 334 -5.31 23.54 -17.13
N ARG A 335 -4.25 24.36 -17.25
CA ARG A 335 -3.56 24.59 -18.53
C ARG A 335 -2.98 23.29 -19.12
N ALA A 336 -2.34 22.47 -18.29
CA ALA A 336 -1.75 21.21 -18.74
C ALA A 336 -2.81 20.20 -19.19
N ALA A 337 -3.99 20.24 -18.57
CA ALA A 337 -5.13 19.43 -18.98
C ALA A 337 -5.75 19.92 -20.31
N ALA A 338 -5.89 21.24 -20.47
CA ALA A 338 -6.39 21.86 -21.70
C ALA A 338 -5.47 21.59 -22.92
N GLU A 339 -4.15 21.64 -22.73
CA GLU A 339 -3.16 21.29 -23.77
C GLU A 339 -3.30 19.83 -24.26
N ARG A 340 -4.01 18.96 -23.51
CA ARG A 340 -4.31 17.57 -23.89
C ARG A 340 -5.76 17.35 -24.35
N GLY A 341 -6.55 18.41 -24.48
CA GLY A 341 -7.95 18.31 -24.89
C GLY A 341 -8.86 17.65 -23.85
N LEU A 342 -8.49 17.67 -22.56
CA LEU A 342 -9.31 17.08 -21.50
C LEU A 342 -10.49 18.01 -21.12
N ASP A 343 -11.68 17.44 -20.92
CA ASP A 343 -12.89 18.16 -20.47
C ASP A 343 -12.81 18.54 -18.97
N VAL A 344 -12.04 19.57 -18.66
CA VAL A 344 -11.92 20.10 -17.28
C VAL A 344 -13.14 20.92 -16.88
N ASP A 345 -13.80 21.57 -17.84
CA ASP A 345 -14.91 22.49 -17.57
C ASP A 345 -16.21 21.75 -17.24
N GLY A 346 -16.45 20.61 -17.90
CA GLY A 346 -17.48 19.65 -17.50
C GLY A 346 -17.19 19.04 -16.13
N ALA A 347 -15.95 18.64 -15.86
CA ALA A 347 -15.53 18.16 -14.54
C ALA A 347 -15.74 19.23 -13.45
N GLN A 348 -15.44 20.50 -13.74
CA GLN A 348 -15.61 21.61 -12.81
C GLN A 348 -17.05 21.74 -12.35
N ARG A 349 -17.97 21.79 -13.32
CA ARG A 349 -19.41 21.96 -13.05
C ARG A 349 -19.97 20.82 -12.22
N ALA A 350 -19.53 19.59 -12.48
CA ALA A 350 -19.97 18.41 -11.75
C ALA A 350 -19.46 18.34 -10.30
N ILE A 351 -18.25 18.85 -10.04
CA ILE A 351 -17.59 18.75 -8.73
C ILE A 351 -17.89 19.98 -7.84
N LEU A 352 -18.04 21.18 -8.39
CA LEU A 352 -18.17 22.43 -7.61
C LEU A 352 -19.36 22.44 -6.64
N SER A 353 -20.47 21.79 -7.00
CA SER A 353 -21.67 21.68 -6.17
C SER A 353 -21.51 20.69 -5.01
N ARG A 354 -20.40 19.93 -4.97
CA ARG A 354 -20.14 18.90 -3.96
C ARG A 354 -19.31 19.47 -2.81
N ARG A 355 -19.57 18.97 -1.60
CA ARG A 355 -18.74 19.25 -0.42
C ARG A 355 -17.30 18.80 -0.69
N GLY A 356 -16.34 19.70 -0.52
CA GLY A 356 -14.93 19.46 -0.86
C GLY A 356 -14.54 19.76 -2.32
N GLY A 357 -15.51 19.97 -3.21
CA GLY A 357 -15.28 20.22 -4.63
C GLY A 357 -14.55 21.53 -4.92
N SER A 358 -14.84 22.59 -4.17
CA SER A 358 -14.14 23.88 -4.28
C SER A 358 -12.64 23.77 -4.01
N ARG A 359 -12.19 22.83 -3.18
CA ARG A 359 -10.76 22.57 -2.92
C ARG A 359 -10.07 21.93 -4.12
N ILE A 360 -10.76 21.03 -4.82
CA ILE A 360 -10.25 20.41 -6.05
C ILE A 360 -10.05 21.49 -7.11
N VAL A 361 -11.04 22.36 -7.30
CA VAL A 361 -10.96 23.46 -8.26
C VAL A 361 -9.87 24.46 -7.89
N ALA A 362 -9.73 24.82 -6.60
CA ALA A 362 -8.65 25.68 -6.14
C ALA A 362 -7.24 25.09 -6.37
N ALA A 363 -7.11 23.76 -6.50
CA ALA A 363 -5.87 23.12 -6.91
C ALA A 363 -5.60 23.26 -8.42
N TRP A 364 -6.64 23.32 -9.25
CA TRP A 364 -6.54 23.47 -10.71
C TRP A 364 -6.00 24.83 -11.13
N ASP A 365 -6.39 25.87 -10.39
CA ASP A 365 -6.05 27.27 -10.67
C ASP A 365 -4.58 27.60 -10.37
N ARG A 366 -3.84 26.65 -9.78
CA ARG A 366 -2.39 26.80 -9.63
C ARG A 366 -1.70 26.55 -10.97
N PRO A 367 -0.75 27.40 -11.40
CA PRO A 367 -0.06 27.28 -12.70
C PRO A 367 0.67 25.93 -12.98
N GLY A 368 0.80 25.05 -11.99
CA GLY A 368 1.31 23.68 -12.16
C GLY A 368 0.54 22.65 -11.33
N GLY A 369 -0.72 22.93 -10.99
CA GLY A 369 -1.55 22.09 -10.12
C GLY A 369 -1.10 22.10 -8.66
N ASN A 370 -1.62 21.15 -7.88
CA ASN A 370 -1.21 20.91 -6.50
C ASN A 370 -0.96 19.41 -6.25
N GLY A 371 0.27 18.97 -6.54
CA GLY A 371 0.66 17.58 -6.36
C GLY A 371 0.58 17.05 -4.91
N ASN A 372 0.60 17.92 -3.89
CA ASN A 372 0.37 17.47 -2.51
C ASN A 372 -1.10 17.15 -2.26
N VAL A 373 -2.02 17.99 -2.74
CA VAL A 373 -3.47 17.74 -2.72
C VAL A 373 -3.78 16.46 -3.48
N ALA A 374 -3.24 16.32 -4.70
CA ALA A 374 -3.44 15.13 -5.52
C ALA A 374 -2.96 13.84 -4.83
N ARG A 375 -1.80 13.87 -4.15
CA ARG A 375 -1.30 12.73 -3.35
C ARG A 375 -2.23 12.37 -2.19
N MET A 376 -2.62 13.37 -1.40
CA MET A 376 -3.49 13.16 -0.23
C MET A 376 -4.83 12.55 -0.65
N ILE A 377 -5.40 13.00 -1.76
CA ILE A 377 -6.65 12.50 -2.31
C ILE A 377 -6.47 11.13 -2.97
N ALA A 378 -5.38 10.91 -3.73
CA ALA A 378 -5.07 9.59 -4.30
C ALA A 378 -5.08 8.50 -3.22
N TYR A 379 -4.45 8.78 -2.08
CA TYR A 379 -4.35 7.83 -0.97
C TYR A 379 -5.68 7.50 -0.29
N GLN A 380 -6.75 8.24 -0.59
CA GLN A 380 -8.13 7.89 -0.21
C GLN A 380 -8.83 6.97 -1.23
N LYS A 381 -8.11 6.44 -2.23
CA LYS A 381 -8.67 5.64 -3.33
C LYS A 381 -9.78 6.38 -4.11
N ALA A 382 -9.55 7.67 -4.39
CA ALA A 382 -10.54 8.59 -4.96
C ALA A 382 -10.90 8.39 -6.45
N LEU A 383 -10.46 7.33 -7.10
CA LEU A 383 -10.68 7.09 -8.53
C LEU A 383 -11.36 5.73 -8.71
N GLY A 384 -12.30 5.64 -9.66
CA GLY A 384 -12.72 4.35 -10.19
C GLY A 384 -11.57 3.65 -10.93
N THR A 385 -11.65 2.33 -11.07
CA THR A 385 -10.58 1.53 -11.71
C THR A 385 -10.28 2.01 -13.12
N ASP A 386 -11.30 2.28 -13.93
CA ASP A 386 -11.12 2.70 -15.32
C ASP A 386 -10.58 4.14 -15.41
N ALA A 387 -11.01 5.03 -14.51
CA ALA A 387 -10.47 6.39 -14.42
C ALA A 387 -9.00 6.39 -13.99
N ALA A 388 -8.63 5.50 -13.06
CA ALA A 388 -7.25 5.31 -12.65
C ALA A 388 -6.38 4.83 -13.82
N ARG A 389 -6.87 3.88 -14.65
CA ARG A 389 -6.15 3.47 -15.88
C ARG A 389 -5.97 4.62 -16.85
N LEU A 390 -7.05 5.34 -17.17
CA LEU A 390 -6.98 6.50 -18.07
C LEU A 390 -5.97 7.56 -17.55
N PHE A 391 -5.98 7.85 -16.25
CA PHE A 391 -5.00 8.75 -15.65
C PHE A 391 -3.56 8.21 -15.72
N LEU A 392 -3.37 6.90 -15.60
CA LEU A 392 -2.05 6.27 -15.70
C LEU A 392 -1.55 6.27 -17.15
N ASP A 393 -2.43 6.09 -18.14
CA ASP A 393 -2.07 6.17 -19.57
C ASP A 393 -1.76 7.62 -19.99
N MET A 394 -2.30 8.59 -19.27
CA MET A 394 -1.92 10.00 -19.36
C MET A 394 -0.49 10.22 -18.83
N GLU A 395 0.52 10.00 -19.69
CA GLU A 395 1.93 10.37 -19.40
C GLU A 395 2.01 11.83 -18.93
N PRO A 396 2.82 12.17 -17.92
CA PRO A 396 2.83 13.50 -17.32
C PRO A 396 3.55 14.57 -18.18
N GLY A 397 3.24 14.65 -19.48
CA GLY A 397 3.78 15.67 -20.40
C GLY A 397 5.28 15.95 -20.20
N ASP A 398 5.67 17.23 -20.26
CA ASP A 398 7.05 17.68 -19.97
C ASP A 398 7.47 17.30 -18.54
N ASP A 399 8.52 16.47 -18.43
CA ASP A 399 9.15 16.01 -17.17
C ASP A 399 9.42 17.16 -16.19
N ARG A 400 9.59 18.39 -16.67
CA ARG A 400 9.80 19.59 -15.84
C ARG A 400 8.55 19.98 -15.03
N ARG A 401 7.34 19.67 -15.51
CA ARG A 401 6.07 20.02 -14.85
C ARG A 401 5.73 19.07 -13.71
N ALA A 402 6.04 17.78 -13.84
CA ALA A 402 5.89 16.79 -12.77
C ALA A 402 6.91 16.97 -11.61
N ASN A 403 8.04 17.65 -11.88
CA ASN A 403 9.22 17.69 -11.01
C ASN A 403 9.61 19.10 -10.51
N ARG A 404 8.65 20.03 -10.37
CA ARG A 404 8.90 21.43 -9.91
C ARG A 404 9.46 21.60 -8.49
N VAL A 405 9.87 20.53 -7.82
CA VAL A 405 10.65 20.64 -6.58
C VAL A 405 12.03 20.06 -6.79
N ARG A 406 13.02 20.94 -7.00
CA ARG A 406 14.42 20.56 -6.81
C ARG A 406 14.67 20.37 -5.31
N GLY A 407 15.35 19.27 -4.95
CA GLY A 407 15.89 19.13 -3.60
C GLY A 407 16.89 20.25 -3.27
N ALA A 408 17.28 20.40 -2.01
CA ALA A 408 18.35 21.32 -1.61
C ALA A 408 19.70 21.03 -2.31
N ASP A 409 19.81 19.86 -2.94
CA ASP A 409 20.92 19.35 -3.75
C ASP A 409 20.72 19.53 -5.27
N GLY A 410 19.66 20.25 -5.71
CA GLY A 410 19.37 20.48 -7.12
C GLY A 410 18.75 19.30 -7.87
N THR A 411 18.55 18.14 -7.23
CA THR A 411 17.97 16.95 -7.88
C THR A 411 16.46 17.08 -8.07
N PRO A 412 15.90 16.69 -9.24
CA PRO A 412 14.45 16.66 -9.44
C PRO A 412 13.79 15.68 -8.46
N ARG A 413 12.88 16.12 -7.60
CA ARG A 413 12.11 15.23 -6.73
C ARG A 413 10.89 14.67 -7.45
N ARG A 414 10.83 13.34 -7.52
CA ARG A 414 9.82 12.53 -8.22
C ARG A 414 8.48 12.43 -7.46
N ARG A 415 7.91 13.54 -7.00
CA ARG A 415 6.76 13.50 -6.06
C ARG A 415 5.51 12.86 -6.65
N LEU A 416 5.24 13.05 -7.94
CA LEU A 416 4.06 12.47 -8.60
C LEU A 416 4.30 11.04 -9.09
N SER A 417 5.56 10.60 -9.23
CA SER A 417 5.86 9.19 -9.55
C SER A 417 5.44 8.28 -8.40
N GLU A 418 5.61 8.71 -7.15
CA GLU A 418 5.12 8.00 -5.96
C GLU A 418 3.60 7.78 -6.01
N MET A 419 2.85 8.85 -6.33
CA MET A 419 1.39 8.80 -6.47
C MET A 419 0.98 7.83 -7.58
N ARG A 420 1.63 7.92 -8.75
CA ARG A 420 1.37 7.03 -9.89
C ARG A 420 1.72 5.58 -9.57
N SER A 421 2.85 5.32 -8.90
CA SER A 421 3.20 3.98 -8.42
C SER A 421 2.18 3.43 -7.43
N PHE A 422 1.62 4.28 -6.56
CA PHE A 422 0.52 3.87 -5.69
C PHE A 422 -0.76 3.54 -6.47
N LEU A 423 -1.15 4.38 -7.43
CA LEU A 423 -2.33 4.12 -8.26
C LEU A 423 -2.14 2.84 -9.09
N HIS A 424 -0.97 2.63 -9.68
CA HIS A 424 -0.62 1.34 -10.27
C HIS A 424 -0.76 0.22 -9.24
N ALA A 425 -0.24 0.34 -8.02
CA ALA A 425 -0.35 -0.73 -7.04
C ALA A 425 -1.78 -0.97 -6.50
N VAL A 426 -2.69 0.01 -6.52
CA VAL A 426 -4.07 -0.19 -6.05
C VAL A 426 -4.99 -0.69 -7.16
N TYR A 427 -4.78 -0.19 -8.38
CA TYR A 427 -5.64 -0.46 -9.53
C TYR A 427 -4.99 -1.39 -10.56
N ALA A 428 -3.78 -1.90 -10.30
CA ALA A 428 -3.19 -2.96 -11.10
C ALA A 428 -4.09 -4.19 -11.06
N MET A 429 -4.53 -4.55 -12.26
CA MET A 429 -5.06 -5.86 -12.59
C MET A 429 -3.92 -6.82 -12.89
#